data_AF-A0A0C3CZ61-F1
#
_entry.id   AF-A0A0C3CZ61-F1
#
_cell.length_a   1.000
_cell.length_b   1.000
_cell.length_c   1.000
_cell.angle_alpha   90.00
_cell.angle_beta   90.00
_cell.angle_gamma   90.00
#
_symmetry.space_group_name_H-M   'P 1'
#
loop_
_entity.id
_entity.type
_entity.pdbx_description
1 polymer ?
#
loop_
_entity_poly.entity_id
_entity_poly.type
_entity_poly.pdbx_seq_one_letter_code
_entity_poly.pdbx_strand_id
1 'polypeptide(L)'
;MSRTRRDLVAPPDPVSHMRPVIYDNPPSTLHVPYLRHPYSLSEFKDGNTSVLGNYELQFRLLRQQLDSLHQNFWLDSNTRFYAARGAILGGLPTSATPRDKEKALSAFHRQWVMQEKSWTDSYTTEWRTRNFQLIVLAARLHAQHLKYFLTSFFKNPWS
;
A
#
# COMPACT_ATOMS: atom_id res chain seq x y z
N MET A 1 -15.29 8.79 26.53
CA MET A 1 -13.89 9.00 26.09
C MET A 1 -13.79 8.68 24.61
N SER A 2 -13.61 9.68 23.74
CA SER A 2 -13.49 9.49 22.30
C SER A 2 -12.08 8.96 21.98
N ARG A 3 -11.97 7.69 21.54
CA ARG A 3 -10.71 7.09 21.12
C ARG A 3 -10.25 7.79 19.84
N THR A 4 -9.16 8.54 19.89
CA THR A 4 -8.53 9.13 18.70
C THR A 4 -8.09 7.98 17.81
N ARG A 5 -8.82 7.72 16.72
CA ARG A 5 -8.41 6.72 15.74
C ARG A 5 -7.11 7.22 15.08
N ARG A 6 -6.05 6.42 15.14
CA ARG A 6 -4.73 6.71 14.61
C ARG A 6 -4.22 5.46 13.91
N ASP A 7 -3.85 5.61 12.64
CA ASP A 7 -3.15 4.56 11.90
C ASP A 7 -1.89 4.16 12.67
N LEU A 8 -1.67 2.85 12.87
CA LEU A 8 -0.50 2.31 13.55
C LEU A 8 0.49 1.79 12.52
N VAL A 9 1.78 1.76 12.87
CA VAL A 9 2.83 1.20 12.02
C VAL A 9 3.42 -0.01 12.72
N ALA A 10 3.39 -1.15 12.05
CA ALA A 10 3.93 -2.41 12.57
C ALA A 10 5.47 -2.43 12.50
N PRO A 11 6.12 -3.37 13.22
CA PRO A 11 7.55 -3.67 13.04
C PRO A 11 7.90 -4.01 11.58
N PRO A 12 9.18 -3.89 11.18
CA PRO A 12 9.61 -4.26 9.84
C PRO A 12 9.37 -5.76 9.60
N ASP A 13 8.81 -6.08 8.43
CA ASP A 13 8.62 -7.46 7.98
C ASP A 13 9.98 -8.16 7.77
N PRO A 14 10.15 -9.43 8.20
CA PRO A 14 11.44 -10.11 8.15
C PRO A 14 11.94 -10.42 6.73
N VAL A 15 11.08 -10.37 5.72
CA VAL A 15 11.44 -10.69 4.33
C VAL A 15 11.40 -9.45 3.46
N SER A 16 10.30 -8.69 3.49
CA SER A 16 10.15 -7.47 2.67
C SER A 16 10.91 -6.27 3.25
N HIS A 17 11.25 -6.28 4.56
CA HIS A 17 11.82 -5.16 5.32
C HIS A 17 10.96 -3.89 5.35
N MET A 18 9.75 -3.95 4.81
CA MET A 18 8.80 -2.85 4.81
C MET A 18 8.04 -2.81 6.14
N ARG A 19 7.49 -1.64 6.49
CA ARG A 19 6.69 -1.45 7.70
C ARG A 19 5.21 -1.37 7.35
N PRO A 20 4.43 -2.43 7.63
CA PRO A 20 2.99 -2.42 7.35
C PRO A 20 2.26 -1.33 8.14
N VAL A 21 1.32 -0.65 7.50
CA VAL A 21 0.40 0.28 8.16
C VAL A 21 -0.86 -0.48 8.56
N ILE A 22 -1.17 -0.47 9.85
CA ILE A 22 -2.40 -1.02 10.42
C ILE A 22 -3.41 0.12 10.47
N TYR A 23 -4.34 0.08 9.53
CA TYR A 23 -5.40 1.07 9.42
C TYR A 23 -6.52 0.78 10.43
N ASP A 24 -6.98 1.82 11.13
CA ASP A 24 -8.10 1.72 12.08
C ASP A 24 -9.47 1.49 11.42
N ASN A 25 -9.53 1.62 10.09
CA ASN A 25 -10.66 1.27 9.24
C ASN A 25 -10.14 0.42 8.09
N PRO A 26 -9.88 -0.89 8.29
CA PRO A 26 -9.51 -1.75 7.19
C PRO A 26 -10.65 -1.77 6.16
N PRO A 27 -10.34 -1.86 4.85
CA PRO A 27 -11.37 -2.03 3.84
C PRO A 27 -12.01 -3.37 4.13
N SER A 28 -13.32 -3.39 4.36
CA SER A 28 -14.11 -4.55 4.81
C SER A 28 -13.80 -5.79 3.98
N THR A 29 -12.79 -6.54 4.40
CA THR A 29 -12.36 -7.77 3.74
C THR A 29 -12.39 -8.82 4.83
N LEU A 30 -13.36 -9.72 4.65
CA LEU A 30 -13.53 -11.01 5.35
C LEU A 30 -14.35 -10.99 6.65
N HIS A 31 -15.68 -10.94 6.49
CA HIS A 31 -16.52 -12.08 6.92
C HIS A 31 -17.84 -12.04 6.11
N VAL A 32 -17.93 -12.83 5.05
CA VAL A 32 -19.22 -13.28 4.50
C VAL A 32 -19.45 -14.70 4.97
N PRO A 33 -20.01 -14.93 6.18
CA PRO A 33 -21.08 -15.89 6.25
C PRO A 33 -22.30 -15.22 5.62
N TYR A 34 -23.11 -15.98 4.94
CA TYR A 34 -24.44 -15.58 4.48
C TYR A 34 -25.32 -15.20 5.70
N LEU A 35 -25.08 -14.05 6.33
CA LEU A 35 -26.02 -13.45 7.26
C LEU A 35 -26.94 -12.61 6.38
N ARG A 36 -28.16 -13.11 6.19
CA ARG A 36 -29.33 -12.31 5.88
C ARG A 36 -29.42 -11.22 6.97
N HIS A 37 -28.83 -10.05 6.74
CA HIS A 37 -29.03 -8.94 7.67
C HIS A 37 -30.49 -8.50 7.49
N PRO A 38 -31.26 -8.32 8.58
CA PRO A 38 -32.66 -7.92 8.50
C PRO A 38 -32.85 -6.50 7.93
N TYR A 39 -31.76 -5.76 7.74
CA TYR A 39 -31.73 -4.41 7.19
C TYR A 39 -31.24 -4.43 5.74
N SER A 40 -31.94 -3.71 4.89
CA SER A 40 -31.57 -3.54 3.48
C SER A 40 -30.40 -2.56 3.34
N LEU A 41 -29.47 -2.78 2.40
CA LEU A 41 -28.39 -1.82 2.10
C LEU A 41 -28.92 -0.43 1.66
N SER A 42 -30.21 -0.33 1.32
CA SER A 42 -30.93 0.92 1.09
C SER A 42 -31.11 1.76 2.35
N GLU A 43 -31.27 1.17 3.53
CA GLU A 43 -31.48 1.92 4.79
C GLU A 43 -30.21 2.62 5.29
N PHE A 44 -29.04 2.20 4.80
CA PHE A 44 -27.76 2.87 5.06
C PHE A 44 -27.42 3.94 4.02
N LYS A 45 -28.30 4.20 3.04
CA LYS A 45 -28.16 5.32 2.09
C LYS A 45 -28.67 6.64 2.67
N ASP A 46 -29.43 6.58 3.75
CA ASP A 46 -30.04 7.75 4.36
C ASP A 46 -29.11 8.35 5.42
N GLY A 47 -28.23 9.23 4.96
CA GLY A 47 -27.37 9.99 5.85
C GLY A 47 -26.21 10.70 5.17
N ASN A 48 -26.46 11.34 4.02
CA ASN A 48 -25.51 12.24 3.36
C ASN A 48 -24.22 11.55 2.86
N THR A 49 -24.32 10.74 1.80
CA THR A 49 -23.19 10.45 0.93
C THR A 49 -22.78 11.72 0.19
N SER A 50 -22.26 12.70 0.94
CA SER A 50 -21.72 13.91 0.39
C SER A 50 -20.62 13.51 -0.60
N VAL A 51 -20.47 14.27 -1.68
CA VAL A 51 -19.38 14.10 -2.66
C VAL A 51 -18.03 13.98 -1.93
N LEU A 52 -17.89 14.69 -0.80
CA LEU A 52 -16.75 14.63 0.08
C LEU A 52 -16.52 13.25 0.72
N GLY A 53 -17.57 12.64 1.30
CA GLY A 53 -17.48 11.30 1.89
C GLY A 53 -17.12 10.22 0.86
N ASN A 54 -17.57 10.37 -0.39
CA ASN A 54 -17.16 9.50 -1.49
C ASN A 54 -15.68 9.64 -1.83
N TYR A 55 -15.16 10.87 -1.94
CA TYR A 55 -13.74 11.10 -2.23
C TYR A 55 -12.83 10.64 -1.07
N GLU A 56 -13.27 10.83 0.17
CA GLU A 56 -12.53 10.37 1.35
C GLU A 56 -12.47 8.84 1.42
N LEU A 57 -13.56 8.15 1.10
CA LEU A 57 -13.56 6.69 0.99
C LEU A 57 -12.62 6.22 -0.13
N GLN A 58 -12.72 6.80 -1.33
CA GLN A 58 -11.85 6.44 -2.46
C GLN A 58 -10.38 6.67 -2.13
N PHE A 59 -10.05 7.80 -1.52
CA PHE A 59 -8.68 8.13 -1.11
C PHE A 59 -8.13 7.08 -0.11
N ARG A 60 -8.92 6.72 0.91
CA ARG A 60 -8.53 5.70 1.90
C ARG A 60 -8.30 4.34 1.26
N LEU A 61 -9.23 3.89 0.41
CA LEU A 61 -9.13 2.60 -0.28
C LEU A 61 -7.90 2.54 -1.17
N LEU A 62 -7.68 3.58 -1.99
CA LEU A 62 -6.54 3.61 -2.90
C LEU A 62 -5.21 3.63 -2.15
N ARG A 63 -5.14 4.31 -1.00
CA ARG A 63 -3.96 4.35 -0.13
C ARG A 63 -3.64 2.96 0.42
N GLN A 64 -4.64 2.26 0.95
CA GLN A 64 -4.50 0.89 1.46
C GLN A 64 -4.07 -0.10 0.37
N GLN A 65 -4.64 0.03 -0.82
CA GLN A 65 -4.27 -0.79 -1.98
C GLN A 65 -2.84 -0.53 -2.43
N LEU A 66 -2.39 0.73 -2.40
CA LEU A 66 -1.01 1.08 -2.74
C LEU A 66 -0.02 0.46 -1.74
N ASP A 67 -0.32 0.53 -0.44
CA ASP A 67 0.53 -0.07 0.60
C ASP A 67 0.61 -1.59 0.47
N SER A 68 -0.52 -2.24 0.18
CA SER A 68 -0.57 -3.69 -0.06
C SER A 68 0.22 -4.07 -1.31
N LEU A 69 0.09 -3.31 -2.40
CA LEU A 69 0.87 -3.51 -3.61
C LEU A 69 2.38 -3.41 -3.32
N HIS A 70 2.77 -2.40 -2.56
CA HIS A 70 4.17 -2.16 -2.21
C HIS A 70 4.75 -3.28 -1.34
N GLN A 71 4.02 -3.67 -0.29
CA GLN A 71 4.39 -4.79 0.58
C GLN A 71 4.55 -6.10 -0.22
N ASN A 72 3.55 -6.44 -1.03
CA ASN A 72 3.52 -7.70 -1.76
C ASN A 72 4.64 -7.77 -2.81
N PHE A 73 4.91 -6.68 -3.51
CA PHE A 73 5.99 -6.61 -4.49
C PHE A 73 7.35 -6.90 -3.85
N TRP A 74 7.67 -6.23 -2.73
CA TRP A 74 8.96 -6.43 -2.06
C TRP A 74 9.06 -7.78 -1.36
N LEU A 75 7.95 -8.29 -0.83
CA LEU A 75 7.90 -9.64 -0.27
C LEU A 75 8.27 -10.69 -1.33
N ASP A 76 7.64 -10.62 -2.51
CA ASP A 76 7.90 -11.55 -3.62
C ASP A 76 9.34 -11.41 -4.14
N SER A 77 9.77 -10.18 -4.44
CA SER A 77 11.11 -9.91 -4.97
C SER A 77 12.21 -10.41 -4.03
N ASN A 78 12.09 -10.12 -2.73
CA ASN A 78 13.07 -10.57 -1.75
C ASN A 78 13.03 -12.08 -1.54
N THR A 79 11.84 -12.70 -1.57
CA THR A 79 11.71 -14.16 -1.49
C THR A 79 12.45 -14.85 -2.63
N ARG A 80 12.22 -14.41 -3.88
CA ARG A 80 12.91 -14.95 -5.06
C ARG A 80 14.42 -14.68 -5.01
N PHE A 81 14.81 -13.50 -4.54
CA PHE A 81 16.22 -13.12 -4.38
C PHE A 81 16.94 -14.04 -3.40
N TYR A 82 16.38 -14.27 -2.20
CA TYR A 82 17.01 -15.12 -1.19
C TYR A 82 17.05 -16.59 -1.61
N ALA A 83 16.00 -17.09 -2.27
CA ALA A 83 16.00 -18.44 -2.82
C ALA A 83 17.10 -18.63 -3.87
N ALA A 84 17.21 -17.71 -4.84
CA ALA A 84 18.22 -17.78 -5.88
C ALA A 84 19.65 -17.63 -5.32
N ARG A 85 19.86 -16.69 -4.40
CA ARG A 85 21.13 -16.52 -3.70
C ARG A 85 21.55 -17.79 -2.95
N GLY A 86 20.60 -18.43 -2.26
CA GLY A 86 20.81 -19.69 -1.57
C GLY A 86 21.20 -20.82 -2.52
N ALA A 87 20.54 -20.91 -3.68
CA ALA A 87 20.86 -21.91 -4.70
C ALA A 87 22.28 -21.74 -5.27
N ILE A 88 22.71 -20.51 -5.56
CA ILE A 88 24.08 -20.23 -6.04
C ILE A 88 25.11 -20.62 -5.00
N LEU A 89 24.91 -20.25 -3.73
CA LEU A 89 25.85 -20.59 -2.67
C LEU A 89 25.86 -22.09 -2.34
N GLY A 90 24.71 -22.76 -2.44
CA GLY A 90 24.58 -24.21 -2.24
C GLY A 90 25.18 -25.04 -3.38
N GLY A 91 25.26 -24.48 -4.58
CA GLY A 91 25.90 -25.12 -5.74
C GLY A 91 27.44 -25.02 -5.75
N LEU A 92 28.03 -24.25 -4.84
CA LEU A 92 29.49 -24.13 -4.76
C LEU A 92 30.10 -25.37 -4.08
N PRO A 93 31.31 -25.80 -4.49
CA PRO A 93 31.98 -26.90 -3.84
C PRO A 93 32.31 -26.56 -2.38
N THR A 94 32.32 -27.57 -1.50
CA THR A 94 32.62 -27.40 -0.08
C THR A 94 34.02 -26.82 0.18
N SER A 95 34.94 -26.97 -0.79
CA SER A 95 36.29 -26.39 -0.78
C SER A 95 36.35 -24.93 -1.24
N ALA A 96 35.23 -24.32 -1.63
CA ALA A 96 35.21 -22.95 -2.15
C ALA A 96 35.71 -21.93 -1.11
N THR A 97 36.66 -21.10 -1.52
CA THR A 97 37.19 -20.04 -0.67
C THR A 97 36.16 -18.91 -0.52
N PRO A 98 36.30 -18.04 0.50
CA PRO A 98 35.47 -16.83 0.62
C PRO A 98 35.48 -15.97 -0.65
N ARG A 99 36.64 -15.86 -1.32
CA ARG A 99 36.81 -15.10 -2.55
C ARG A 99 36.01 -15.69 -3.73
N ASP A 100 35.92 -17.01 -3.81
CA ASP A 100 35.13 -17.67 -4.86
C ASP A 100 33.63 -17.44 -4.66
N LYS A 101 33.18 -17.45 -3.39
CA LYS A 101 31.79 -17.12 -3.02
C LYS A 101 31.45 -15.68 -3.39
N GLU A 102 32.35 -14.74 -3.10
CA GLU A 102 32.17 -13.32 -3.48
C GLU A 102 32.09 -13.14 -5.00
N LYS A 103 32.95 -13.81 -5.75
CA LYS A 103 32.91 -13.77 -7.23
C LYS A 103 31.59 -14.31 -7.77
N ALA A 104 31.12 -15.43 -7.23
CA ALA A 104 29.83 -16.01 -7.61
C ALA A 104 28.66 -15.08 -7.27
N LEU A 105 28.66 -14.48 -6.07
CA LEU A 105 27.64 -13.51 -5.66
C LEU A 105 27.64 -12.26 -6.53
N SER A 106 28.80 -11.72 -6.88
CA SER A 106 28.91 -10.54 -7.76
C SER A 106 28.31 -10.81 -9.15
N ALA A 107 28.63 -11.96 -9.74
CA ALA A 107 28.03 -12.39 -11.01
C ALA A 107 26.52 -12.56 -10.90
N PHE A 108 26.05 -13.19 -9.81
CA PHE A 108 24.62 -13.35 -9.51
C PHE A 108 23.91 -12.00 -9.39
N HIS A 109 24.44 -11.04 -8.62
CA HIS A 109 23.83 -9.73 -8.44
C HIS A 109 23.65 -8.99 -9.76
N ARG A 110 24.68 -9.03 -10.62
CA ARG A 110 24.61 -8.43 -11.95
C ARG A 110 23.48 -9.07 -12.78
N GLN A 111 23.42 -10.40 -12.80
CA GLN A 111 22.40 -11.13 -13.55
C GLN A 111 20.99 -10.87 -13.00
N TRP A 112 20.83 -10.86 -11.68
CA TRP A 112 19.57 -10.59 -10.99
C TRP A 112 18.98 -9.24 -11.41
N VAL A 113 19.79 -8.16 -11.35
CA VAL A 113 19.33 -6.82 -11.74
C VAL A 113 18.91 -6.77 -13.21
N MET A 114 19.62 -7.47 -14.10
CA MET A 114 19.25 -7.52 -15.51
C MET A 114 17.94 -8.28 -15.74
N GLN A 115 17.72 -9.39 -15.04
CA GLN A 115 16.52 -10.20 -15.15
C GLN A 115 15.28 -9.48 -14.57
N GLU A 116 15.45 -8.86 -13.40
CA GLU A 116 14.36 -8.22 -12.66
C GLU A 116 14.00 -6.83 -13.21
N LYS A 117 14.75 -6.32 -14.18
CA LYS A 117 14.57 -4.98 -14.73
C LYS A 117 13.15 -4.74 -15.24
N SER A 118 12.62 -5.63 -16.09
CA SER A 118 11.29 -5.45 -16.69
C SER A 118 10.18 -5.48 -15.65
N TRP A 119 10.29 -6.37 -14.67
CA TRP A 119 9.36 -6.47 -13.54
C TRP A 119 9.39 -5.21 -12.67
N THR A 120 10.59 -4.72 -12.36
CA THR A 120 10.79 -3.48 -11.59
C THR A 120 10.28 -2.24 -12.33
N ASP A 121 10.47 -2.18 -13.65
CA ASP A 121 9.98 -1.08 -14.48
C ASP A 121 8.44 -1.06 -14.52
N SER A 122 7.81 -2.23 -14.65
CA SER A 122 6.34 -2.38 -14.58
C SER A 122 5.80 -1.91 -13.23
N TYR A 123 6.38 -2.41 -12.14
CA TYR A 123 6.04 -1.98 -10.78
C TYR A 123 6.22 -0.48 -10.57
N THR A 124 7.33 0.10 -11.04
CA THR A 124 7.60 1.54 -10.91
C THR A 124 6.54 2.36 -11.64
N THR A 125 6.11 1.91 -12.81
CA THR A 125 5.07 2.57 -13.61
C THR A 125 3.72 2.51 -12.89
N GLU A 126 3.35 1.34 -12.36
CA GLU A 126 2.09 1.17 -11.63
C GLU A 126 2.08 1.96 -10.32
N TRP A 127 3.17 1.90 -9.55
CA TRP A 127 3.34 2.63 -8.32
C TRP A 127 3.23 4.14 -8.56
N ARG A 128 3.88 4.69 -9.60
CA ARG A 128 3.77 6.11 -9.97
C ARG A 128 2.35 6.50 -10.36
N THR A 129 1.69 5.68 -11.17
CA THR A 129 0.31 5.90 -11.61
C THR A 129 -0.63 6.02 -10.42
N ARG A 130 -0.57 5.06 -9.48
CA ARG A 130 -1.42 5.03 -8.28
C ARG A 130 -1.10 6.18 -7.32
N ASN A 131 0.18 6.54 -7.15
CA ASN A 131 0.56 7.71 -6.35
C ASN A 131 0.04 9.02 -6.95
N PHE A 132 0.12 9.19 -8.27
CA PHE A 132 -0.43 10.37 -8.92
C PHE A 132 -1.95 10.47 -8.73
N GLN A 133 -2.67 9.35 -8.85
CA GLN A 133 -4.10 9.28 -8.55
C GLN A 133 -4.41 9.69 -7.10
N LEU A 134 -3.62 9.25 -6.12
CA LEU A 134 -3.76 9.66 -4.72
C LEU A 134 -3.56 11.16 -4.54
N ILE A 135 -2.52 11.73 -5.15
CA ILE A 135 -2.23 13.17 -5.07
C ILE A 135 -3.40 13.97 -5.63
N VAL A 136 -3.94 13.56 -6.79
CA VAL A 136 -5.10 14.22 -7.41
C VAL A 136 -6.35 14.11 -6.54
N LEU A 137 -6.62 12.94 -5.96
CA LEU A 137 -7.76 12.74 -5.05
C LEU A 137 -7.62 13.59 -3.78
N ALA A 138 -6.43 13.62 -3.17
CA ALA A 138 -6.16 14.46 -2.01
C ALA A 138 -6.35 15.94 -2.34
N ALA A 139 -5.82 16.42 -3.46
CA ALA A 139 -5.99 17.80 -3.90
C ALA A 139 -7.47 18.17 -4.08
N ARG A 140 -8.27 17.27 -4.67
CA ARG A 140 -9.73 17.47 -4.82
C ARG A 140 -10.44 17.53 -3.47
N LEU A 141 -10.11 16.64 -2.53
CA LEU A 141 -10.68 16.62 -1.18
C LEU A 141 -10.37 17.93 -0.44
N HIS A 142 -9.11 18.38 -0.47
CA HIS A 142 -8.70 19.63 0.15
C HIS A 142 -9.35 20.86 -0.50
N ALA A 143 -9.50 20.88 -1.83
CA ALA A 143 -10.20 21.96 -2.52
C ALA A 143 -11.69 22.03 -2.12
N GLN A 144 -12.34 20.88 -1.91
CA GLN A 144 -13.73 20.83 -1.44
C GLN A 144 -13.86 21.28 0.01
N HIS A 145 -12.94 20.88 0.90
CA HIS A 145 -12.89 21.38 2.27
C HIS A 145 -12.72 22.90 2.30
N LEU A 146 -11.79 23.44 1.49
CA LEU A 146 -11.56 24.88 1.42
C LEU A 146 -12.80 25.62 0.90
N LYS A 147 -13.47 25.10 -0.13
CA LYS A 147 -14.71 25.67 -0.64
C LYS A 147 -15.80 25.68 0.43
N TYR A 148 -16.00 24.58 1.14
CA TYR A 148 -16.97 24.49 2.23
C TYR A 148 -16.67 25.51 3.33
N PHE A 149 -15.40 25.56 3.77
CA PHE A 149 -14.93 26.52 4.77
C PHE A 149 -15.23 27.96 4.35
N LEU A 150 -14.83 28.38 3.15
CA LEU A 150 -15.08 29.72 2.63
C LEU A 150 -16.60 30.01 2.55
N THR A 151 -17.40 29.09 2.00
CA THR A 151 -18.85 29.30 1.93
C THR A 151 -19.52 29.39 3.30
N SER A 152 -19.04 28.67 4.31
CA SER A 152 -19.53 28.76 5.68
C SER A 152 -19.15 30.09 6.33
N PHE A 153 -17.93 30.58 6.08
CA PHE A 153 -17.42 31.85 6.57
C PHE A 153 -18.21 33.04 5.99
N PHE A 154 -18.53 32.99 4.70
CA PHE A 154 -19.33 34.04 4.05
C PHE A 154 -20.84 33.97 4.38
N LYS A 155 -21.35 32.83 4.88
CA LYS A 155 -22.77 32.69 5.29
C LYS A 155 -23.06 33.17 6.71
N ASN A 156 -22.07 33.12 7.62
CA ASN A 156 -22.19 33.64 8.99
C ASN A 156 -21.14 34.74 9.24
N PRO A 157 -21.30 35.95 8.68
CA PRO A 157 -20.35 37.03 8.93
C PRO A 157 -20.44 37.60 10.36
N TRP A 158 -21.50 37.27 11.13
CA TRP A 158 -21.72 37.76 12.50
C TRP A 158 -22.44 36.72 13.37
N SER A 159 -21.67 35.95 14.16
CA SER A 159 -22.11 35.39 15.44
C SER A 159 -21.00 35.57 16.46
#